data_AF-A0A290HHA7-F1
#
_entry.id   AF-A0A290HHA7-F1
#
_cell.length_a   1.000
_cell.length_b   1.000
_cell.length_c   1.000
_cell.angle_alpha   90.00
_cell.angle_beta   90.00
_cell.angle_gamma   90.00
#
_symmetry.space_group_name_H-M   'P 1'
#
loop_
_entity.id
_entity.type
_entity.pdbx_description
1 polymer ?
#
loop_
_entity_poly.entity_id
_entity_poly.type
_entity_poly.pdbx_seq_one_letter_code
_entity_poly.pdbx_strand_id
1 'polypeptide(L)'
;MFKIPSKAKTINQSKAKILETAYRLFGERSPEDVSIRELAKEAGVNIASIHYYYGSKEALYLAVVTNITELMAEKYSAFTLAYETALKTSIPSDAFYIMWVKYLIETLA
;
A
#
# COMPACT_ATOMS: atom_id res chain seq x y z
N MET A 1 12.93 -33.88 6.07
CA MET A 1 12.15 -33.21 7.14
C MET A 1 11.26 -32.14 6.51
N PHE A 2 9.95 -32.37 6.43
CA PHE A 2 8.98 -31.39 5.94
C PHE A 2 8.50 -30.55 7.13
N LYS A 3 8.92 -29.28 7.22
CA LYS A 3 8.46 -28.36 8.28
C LYS A 3 7.08 -27.83 7.90
N ILE A 4 6.05 -28.26 8.60
CA ILE A 4 4.70 -27.68 8.48
C ILE A 4 4.77 -26.25 9.03
N PRO A 5 4.48 -25.21 8.23
CA PRO A 5 4.51 -23.84 8.72
C PRO A 5 3.48 -23.64 9.85
N SER A 6 3.83 -22.84 10.86
CA SER A 6 2.93 -22.59 11.99
C SER A 6 1.65 -21.89 11.53
N LYS A 7 0.52 -22.22 12.17
CA LYS A 7 -0.81 -21.69 11.83
C LYS A 7 -0.86 -20.16 11.76
N ALA A 8 -0.16 -19.49 12.69
CA ALA A 8 -0.04 -18.03 12.72
C ALA A 8 0.71 -17.45 11.51
N LYS A 9 1.77 -18.15 11.05
CA LYS A 9 2.54 -17.72 9.86
C LYS A 9 1.70 -17.83 8.59
N THR A 10 0.96 -18.92 8.42
CA THR A 10 0.08 -19.12 7.26
C THR A 10 -1.05 -18.10 7.23
N ILE A 11 -1.63 -17.76 8.39
CA ILE A 11 -2.66 -16.73 8.53
C ILE A 11 -2.16 -15.36 8.05
N ASN A 12 -1.00 -14.92 8.55
CA ASN A 12 -0.41 -13.64 8.16
C ASN A 12 -0.06 -13.59 6.67
N GLN A 13 0.39 -14.71 6.10
CA GLN A 13 0.68 -14.81 4.67
C GLN A 13 -0.58 -14.65 3.81
N SER A 14 -1.69 -15.31 4.17
CA SER A 14 -2.94 -15.16 3.41
C SER A 14 -3.51 -13.75 3.52
N LYS A 15 -3.46 -13.14 4.72
CA LYS A 15 -3.91 -11.76 4.92
C LYS A 15 -3.10 -10.79 4.04
N ALA A 16 -1.77 -10.91 4.05
CA ALA A 16 -0.90 -10.07 3.21
C ALA A 16 -1.17 -10.24 1.71
N LYS A 17 -1.29 -11.49 1.22
CA LYS A 17 -1.60 -11.76 -0.20
C LYS A 17 -2.93 -11.14 -0.65
N ILE A 18 -3.95 -11.19 0.20
CA ILE A 18 -5.26 -10.59 -0.11
C ILE A 18 -5.10 -9.07 -0.23
N LEU A 19 -4.40 -8.43 0.71
CA LEU A 19 -4.19 -6.98 0.68
C LEU A 19 -3.41 -6.53 -0.57
N GLU A 20 -2.32 -7.23 -0.90
CA GLU A 20 -1.49 -6.94 -2.07
C GLU A 20 -2.28 -7.09 -3.38
N THR A 21 -3.06 -8.17 -3.49
CA THR A 21 -3.91 -8.41 -4.66
C THR A 21 -5.00 -7.33 -4.77
N ALA A 22 -5.63 -6.97 -3.65
CA ALA A 22 -6.64 -5.92 -3.62
C ALA A 22 -6.07 -4.55 -4.00
N TYR A 23 -4.89 -4.20 -3.48
CA TYR A 23 -4.16 -2.99 -3.85
C TYR A 23 -3.98 -2.89 -5.37
N ARG A 24 -3.49 -3.97 -6.00
CA ARG A 24 -3.30 -4.00 -7.45
C ARG A 24 -4.62 -3.87 -8.21
N LEU A 25 -5.60 -4.72 -7.90
CA LEU A 25 -6.85 -4.78 -8.69
C LEU A 25 -7.70 -3.51 -8.54
N PHE A 26 -7.76 -2.92 -7.35
CA PHE A 26 -8.46 -1.64 -7.12
C PHE A 26 -7.70 -0.44 -7.69
N GLY A 27 -6.39 -0.55 -7.88
CA GLY A 27 -5.59 0.48 -8.58
C GLY A 27 -5.77 0.46 -10.10
N GLU A 28 -6.11 -0.70 -10.67
CA GLU A 28 -6.30 -0.88 -12.12
C GLU A 28 -7.74 -0.58 -12.57
N ARG A 29 -8.75 -0.81 -11.71
CA ARG A 29 -10.18 -0.76 -12.05
C ARG A 29 -11.01 -0.26 -10.87
N SER A 30 -12.26 0.17 -11.12
CA SER A 30 -13.18 0.54 -10.03
C SER A 30 -13.39 -0.66 -9.09
N PRO A 31 -13.46 -0.45 -7.76
CA PRO A 31 -13.72 -1.54 -6.80
C PRO A 31 -14.95 -2.40 -7.14
N GLU A 32 -15.95 -1.79 -7.76
CA GLU A 32 -17.24 -2.33 -8.18
C GLU A 32 -17.08 -3.41 -9.25
N ASP A 33 -16.11 -3.23 -10.15
CA ASP A 33 -15.78 -4.16 -11.24
C ASP A 33 -14.96 -5.37 -10.74
N VAL A 34 -14.40 -5.28 -9.53
CA VAL A 34 -13.59 -6.34 -8.93
C VAL A 34 -14.46 -7.19 -7.99
N SER A 35 -14.53 -8.49 -8.28
CA SER A 35 -15.31 -9.43 -7.47
C SER A 35 -14.47 -10.09 -6.37
N ILE A 36 -15.12 -10.49 -5.27
CA ILE A 36 -14.47 -11.28 -4.20
C ILE A 36 -13.93 -12.62 -4.72
N ARG A 37 -14.59 -13.23 -5.71
CA ARG A 37 -14.12 -14.46 -6.36
C ARG A 37 -12.82 -14.24 -7.13
N GLU A 38 -12.74 -13.14 -7.88
CA GLU A 38 -11.54 -12.77 -8.61
C GLU A 38 -10.38 -12.48 -7.67
N LEU A 39 -10.62 -11.69 -6.62
CA LEU A 39 -9.63 -11.44 -5.56
C LEU A 39 -9.09 -12.74 -4.96
N ALA A 40 -9.98 -13.68 -4.62
CA ALA A 40 -9.58 -14.96 -4.03
C ALA A 40 -8.72 -15.80 -4.99
N LYS A 41 -9.12 -15.82 -6.27
CA LYS A 41 -8.41 -16.54 -7.34
C LYS A 41 -7.02 -15.95 -7.57
N GLU A 42 -6.92 -14.64 -7.75
CA GLU A 42 -5.66 -13.92 -8.01
C GLU A 42 -4.72 -13.98 -6.80
N ALA A 43 -5.24 -13.87 -5.58
CA ALA A 43 -4.46 -14.01 -4.35
C ALA A 43 -4.03 -15.46 -4.05
N GLY A 44 -4.60 -16.44 -4.74
CA GLY A 44 -4.36 -17.87 -4.50
C GLY A 44 -4.81 -18.32 -3.10
N VAL A 45 -5.95 -17.82 -2.64
CA VAL A 45 -6.53 -18.12 -1.31
C VAL A 45 -7.96 -18.66 -1.42
N ASN A 46 -8.45 -19.25 -0.35
CA ASN A 46 -9.87 -19.61 -0.26
C ASN A 46 -10.72 -18.32 -0.19
N ILE A 47 -11.83 -18.28 -0.93
CA ILE A 47 -12.77 -17.16 -0.91
C ILE A 47 -13.27 -16.80 0.50
N ALA A 48 -13.46 -17.80 1.37
CA ALA A 48 -13.86 -17.60 2.76
C ALA A 48 -12.79 -16.84 3.57
N SER A 49 -11.52 -16.91 3.16
CA SER A 49 -10.43 -16.19 3.84
C SER A 49 -10.56 -14.67 3.70
N ILE A 50 -11.11 -14.17 2.59
CA ILE A 50 -11.31 -12.72 2.41
C ILE A 50 -12.33 -12.19 3.43
N HIS A 51 -13.49 -12.86 3.52
CA HIS A 51 -14.49 -12.53 4.52
C HIS A 51 -13.98 -12.72 5.96
N TYR A 52 -13.19 -13.76 6.21
CA TYR A 52 -12.60 -13.99 7.53
C TYR A 52 -11.64 -12.87 7.97
N TYR A 53 -10.78 -12.36 7.07
CA TYR A 53 -9.78 -11.36 7.43
C TYR A 53 -10.28 -9.91 7.36
N TYR A 54 -11.19 -9.63 6.43
CA TYR A 54 -11.61 -8.26 6.13
C TYR A 54 -13.11 -8.04 6.28
N GLY A 55 -13.92 -9.09 6.44
CA GLY A 55 -15.37 -8.98 6.59
C GLY A 55 -16.10 -8.76 5.26
N SER A 56 -15.83 -7.65 4.58
CA SER A 56 -16.49 -7.25 3.33
C SER A 56 -15.52 -6.69 2.28
N LYS A 57 -16.00 -6.49 1.05
CA LYS A 57 -15.21 -5.87 -0.03
C LYS A 57 -14.87 -4.41 0.31
N GLU A 58 -15.83 -3.70 0.89
CA GLU A 58 -15.71 -2.30 1.30
C GLU A 58 -14.69 -2.15 2.44
N ALA A 59 -14.71 -3.07 3.42
CA ALA A 59 -13.73 -3.08 4.49
C ALA A 59 -12.32 -3.47 3.99
N LEU A 60 -12.21 -4.36 3.00
CA LEU A 60 -10.94 -4.64 2.32
C LEU A 60 -10.45 -3.41 1.54
N TYR A 61 -11.34 -2.70 0.84
CA TYR A 61 -11.00 -1.45 0.16
C TYR A 61 -10.50 -0.39 1.14
N LEU A 62 -11.20 -0.20 2.26
CA LEU A 62 -10.75 0.71 3.32
C LEU A 62 -9.38 0.30 3.86
N ALA A 63 -9.13 -0.99 4.07
CA ALA A 63 -7.83 -1.47 4.51
C ALA A 63 -6.70 -1.16 3.51
N VAL A 64 -6.98 -1.26 2.21
CA VAL A 64 -6.04 -0.84 1.15
C VAL A 64 -5.77 0.65 1.24
N VAL A 65 -6.82 1.48 1.29
CA VAL A 65 -6.67 2.95 1.38
C VAL A 65 -5.90 3.34 2.63
N THR A 66 -6.24 2.78 3.79
CA THR A 66 -5.53 3.02 5.05
C THR A 66 -4.05 2.67 4.92
N ASN A 67 -3.73 1.50 4.35
CA ASN A 67 -2.34 1.09 4.17
C ASN A 67 -1.57 2.05 3.26
N ILE A 68 -2.18 2.51 2.16
CA ILE A 68 -1.58 3.52 1.28
C ILE A 68 -1.36 4.83 2.05
N THR A 69 -2.36 5.30 2.80
CA THR A 69 -2.25 6.56 3.54
C THR A 69 -1.18 6.51 4.63
N GLU A 70 -1.02 5.37 5.30
CA GLU A 70 0.04 5.15 6.29
C GLU A 70 1.42 5.17 5.63
N LEU A 71 1.60 4.45 4.52
CA LEU A 71 2.85 4.47 3.75
C LEU A 71 3.18 5.86 3.21
N MET A 72 2.17 6.61 2.77
CA MET A 72 2.33 7.99 2.35
C MET A 72 2.74 8.87 3.53
N ALA A 73 2.03 8.80 4.66
CA ALA A 73 2.32 9.60 5.85
C ALA A 73 3.75 9.38 6.36
N GLU A 74 4.22 8.12 6.38
CA GLU A 74 5.59 7.78 6.73
C GLU A 74 6.60 8.47 5.78
N LYS A 75 6.39 8.38 4.47
CA LYS A 75 7.25 9.03 3.47
C LYS A 75 7.19 10.56 3.52
N TYR A 76 6.02 11.14 3.73
CA TYR A 76 5.84 12.58 3.88
C TYR A 76 6.55 13.13 5.12
N SER A 77 6.59 12.38 6.22
CA SER A 77 7.30 12.80 7.45
C SER A 77 8.81 12.95 7.26
N ALA A 78 9.43 12.04 6.48
CA ALA A 78 10.84 12.13 6.13
C ALA A 78 11.12 13.34 5.21
N PHE A 79 10.18 13.63 4.31
CA PHE A 79 10.24 14.77 3.39
C PHE A 79 10.08 16.12 4.10
N THR A 80 9.11 16.25 5.01
CA THR A 80 8.92 17.50 5.78
C THR A 80 10.11 17.78 6.69
N LEU A 81 10.70 16.74 7.30
CA LEU A 81 11.91 16.88 8.11
C LEU A 81 13.12 17.34 7.28
N ALA A 82 13.30 16.79 6.07
CA ALA A 82 14.35 17.21 5.15
C ALA A 82 14.14 18.66 4.67
N TYR A 83 12.88 19.04 4.38
CA TYR A 83 12.49 20.40 4.00
C TYR A 83 12.74 21.42 5.11
N GLU A 84 12.29 21.15 6.33
CA GLU A 84 12.51 22.03 7.48
C GLU A 84 13.99 22.20 7.82
N THR A 85 14.80 21.15 7.60
CA THR A 85 16.26 21.21 7.76
C THR A 85 16.91 22.07 6.68
N ALA A 86 16.47 21.93 5.43
CA ALA A 86 16.93 22.74 4.31
C ALA A 86 16.57 24.23 4.48
N LEU A 87 15.36 24.55 4.97
CA LEU A 87 14.95 25.93 5.24
C LEU A 87 15.77 26.63 6.34
N LYS A 88 16.36 25.87 7.28
CA LYS A 88 17.22 26.40 8.35
C LYS A 88 18.64 26.69 7.90
N THR A 89 19.02 26.29 6.68
CA THR A 89 20.33 26.56 6.09
C THR A 89 20.15 27.51 4.89
N SER A 90 20.76 28.70 4.89
CA SER A 90 20.65 29.69 3.80
C SER A 90 21.22 29.17 2.47
N ILE A 91 20.46 28.39 1.72
CA ILE A 91 20.80 27.92 0.37
C ILE A 91 19.88 28.65 -0.65
N PRO A 92 20.41 29.29 -1.72
CA PRO A 92 19.61 30.09 -2.64
C PRO A 92 18.69 29.24 -3.55
N SER A 93 17.57 29.83 -3.92
CA SER A 93 16.26 29.23 -4.23
C SER A 93 16.10 28.42 -5.53
N ASP A 94 17.06 28.38 -6.45
CA ASP A 94 16.70 28.07 -7.85
C ASP A 94 17.02 26.62 -8.25
N ALA A 95 18.11 26.04 -7.75
CA ALA A 95 18.45 24.63 -7.99
C ALA A 95 17.60 23.67 -7.12
N PHE A 96 17.16 24.15 -5.95
CA PHE A 96 16.36 23.38 -5.01
C PHE A 96 14.95 23.09 -5.57
N TYR A 97 14.30 24.11 -6.16
CA TYR A 97 12.97 23.96 -6.74
C TYR A 97 12.96 22.99 -7.93
N ILE A 98 13.97 23.06 -8.80
CA ILE A 98 14.10 22.16 -9.96
C ILE A 98 14.33 20.71 -9.49
N MET A 99 15.16 20.51 -8.47
CA MET A 99 15.41 19.18 -7.89
C MET A 99 14.18 18.61 -7.18
N TRP A 100 13.40 19.46 -6.51
CA TRP A 100 12.18 19.08 -5.80
C TRP A 100 11.03 18.73 -6.72
N VAL A 101 10.82 19.49 -7.80
CA VAL A 101 9.82 19.17 -8.81
C VAL A 101 10.20 17.88 -9.55
N LYS A 102 11.49 17.67 -9.85
CA LYS A 102 11.97 16.43 -10.46
C LYS A 102 11.73 15.21 -9.56
N TYR A 103 12.06 15.32 -8.26
CA TYR A 103 11.80 14.27 -7.29
C TYR A 103 10.30 13.97 -7.15
N LEU A 104 9.45 15.01 -7.07
CA LEU A 104 8.00 14.85 -6.99
C LEU A 104 7.43 14.09 -8.20
N ILE A 105 7.91 14.40 -9.41
CA ILE A 105 7.47 13.74 -10.65
C ILE A 105 7.96 12.29 -10.70
N GLU A 106 9.20 12.00 -10.31
CA GLU A 106 9.77 10.65 -10.32
C GLU A 106 9.18 9.73 -9.25
N THR A 107 8.60 10.29 -8.18
CA THR A 107 8.00 9.51 -7.09
C THR A 107 6.50 9.26 -7.29
N LEU A 108 5.86 9.98 -8.22
CA LEU A 108 4.44 9.88 -8.54
C LEU A 108 4.14 9.13 -9.86
N ALA A 109 5.18 8.82 -10.64
CA ALA A 109 5.13 7.98 -11.84
C ALA A 109 5.53 6.54 -11.51
#